data_AF-A0A958D3X4-F1
#
_entry.id   AF-A0A958D3X4-F1
#
_cell.length_a   1.000
_cell.length_b   1.000
_cell.length_c   1.000
_cell.angle_alpha   90.00
_cell.angle_beta   90.00
_cell.angle_gamma   90.00
#
_symmetry.space_group_name_H-M   'P 1'
#
loop_
_entity.id
_entity.type
_entity.pdbx_description
1 polymer ?
#
loop_
_entity_poly.entity_id
_entity_poly.type
_entity_poly.pdbx_seq_one_letter_code
_entity_poly.pdbx_strand_id
1 'polypeptide(L)' 'MSKWPSTKARRVLAALLRIGWTIKRESGSHRTLSRPG' A
#
# COMPACT_ATOMS: atom_id res chain seq x y z
N MET A 1 24.89 5.97 0.83
CA MET A 1 23.44 5.72 0.68
C MET A 1 22.83 5.49 2.06
N SER A 2 21.91 6.35 2.48
CA SER A 2 21.17 6.24 3.75
C SER A 2 20.39 4.92 3.80
N LYS A 3 20.57 4.13 4.87
CA LYS A 3 19.93 2.82 5.09
C LYS A 3 18.44 3.02 5.44
N TRP A 4 17.59 3.12 4.42
CA TRP A 4 16.15 3.05 4.64
C TRP A 4 15.72 1.58 4.72
N PRO A 5 15.07 1.14 5.82
CA PRO A 5 14.66 -0.25 5.95
C PRO A 5 13.50 -0.57 5.02
N SER A 6 13.61 -1.67 4.27
CA SER A 6 12.48 -2.23 3.52
C SER A 6 11.41 -2.74 4.48
N THR A 7 10.14 -2.41 4.22
CA THR A 7 9.00 -2.88 5.02
C THR A 7 8.19 -3.92 4.25
N LYS A 8 7.70 -4.95 4.95
CA LYS A 8 6.81 -5.97 4.36
C LYS A 8 5.57 -5.31 3.74
N ALA A 9 5.29 -5.60 2.48
CA ALA A 9 4.16 -5.03 1.72
C ALA A 9 2.81 -5.14 2.47
N ARG A 10 2.56 -6.26 3.16
CA ARG A 10 1.36 -6.48 3.97
C ARG A 10 1.16 -5.42 5.07
N ARG A 11 2.25 -4.96 5.71
CA ARG A 11 2.18 -3.92 6.76
C ARG A 11 1.83 -2.56 6.16
N VAL A 12 2.46 -2.22 5.03
CA VAL A 12 2.18 -0.97 4.31
C VAL A 12 0.74 -0.96 3.82
N LEU A 13 0.26 -2.05 3.23
CA LEU A 13 -1.12 -2.16 2.77
C LEU A 13 -2.12 -1.97 3.91
N ALA A 14 -1.92 -2.65 5.05
CA ALA A 14 -2.80 -2.50 6.21
C ALA A 14 -2.84 -1.04 6.70
N ALA A 15 -1.69 -0.35 6.73
CA ALA A 15 -1.62 1.06 7.11
C ALA A 15 -2.34 1.97 6.10
N LEU A 16 -2.15 1.75 4.80
CA LEU A 16 -2.81 2.55 3.76
C LEU A 16 -4.34 2.39 3.82
N LEU A 17 -4.83 1.16 3.95
CA LEU A 17 -6.27 0.90 4.12
C LEU A 17 -6.83 1.62 5.35
N ARG A 18 -6.11 1.60 6.47
CA ARG A 18 -6.51 2.28 7.71
C ARG A 18 -6.55 3.81 7.58
N ILE A 19 -5.74 4.41 6.71
CA ILE A 19 -5.73 5.86 6.45
C ILE A 19 -6.83 6.29 5.45
N GLY A 20 -7.60 5.32 4.92
CA GLY A 20 -8.72 5.58 4.00
C GLY A 20 -8.36 5.41 2.53
N TRP A 21 -7.23 4.77 2.21
CA TRP A 21 -7.01 4.27 0.86
C TRP A 21 -7.88 3.05 0.60
N THR A 22 -8.34 2.91 -0.63
CA THR A 22 -9.14 1.77 -1.11
C THR A 22 -8.43 1.11 -2.28
N ILE A 23 -8.65 -0.19 -2.48
CA ILE A 23 -8.09 -0.90 -3.64
C ILE A 23 -8.93 -0.54 -4.87
N LYS A 24 -8.28 0.08 -5.87
CA LYS A 24 -8.90 0.43 -7.16
C LYS A 24 -8.86 -0.75 -8.13
N ARG A 25 -7.72 -1.43 -8.22
CA ARG A 25 -7.52 -2.63 -9.06
C ARG A 25 -6.42 -3.52 -8.48
N GLU A 26 -6.51 -4.81 -8.77
CA GLU A 26 -5.49 -5.81 -8.44
C GLU A 26 -5.15 -6.63 -9.68
N SER A 27 -3.87 -6.91 -9.89
CA SER A 27 -3.38 -7.78 -10.97
C SER A 27 -2.24 -8.63 -10.41
N GLY A 28 -2.49 -9.92 -10.23
CA GLY A 28 -1.55 -10.81 -9.55
C GLY A 28 -1.24 -10.32 -8.13
N SER A 29 0.05 -10.16 -7.82
CA SER A 29 0.51 -9.66 -6.53
C SER A 29 0.48 -8.13 -6.40
N HIS A 30 0.17 -7.39 -7.47
CA HIS A 30 0.18 -5.93 -7.49
C HIS A 30 -1.20 -5.34 -7.19
N ARG A 31 -1.25 -4.38 -6.26
CA ARG A 31 -2.47 -3.66 -5.87
C ARG A 31 -2.30 -2.17 -6.15
N THR A 32 -3.20 -1.61 -6.95
CA THR A 32 -3.29 -0.16 -7.16
C THR A 32 -4.35 0.39 -6.21
N LEU A 33 -3.96 1.37 -5.39
CA LEU A 33 -4.86 2.02 -4.42
C LEU A 33 -5.32 3.39 -4.93
N SER A 34 -6.53 3.78 -4.59
CA SER A 34 -7.07 5.13 -4.74
C SER A 34 -7.53 5.65 -3.38
N ARG A 35 -7.41 6.95 -3.14
CA ARG A 35 -8.05 7.60 -1.98
C ARG A 35 -9.17 8.49 -2.52
N PRO A 36 -10.40 8.39 -2.00
CA PRO A 36 -11.43 9.36 -2.33
C PRO A 36 -11.03 10.73 -1.75
N GLY A 37 -10.90 11.72 -2.61
CA GLY A 37 -10.42 13.08 -2.33
C GLY A 37 -10.12 13.82 -3.61
#